data_AF-A0A382GCU1-F1
#
_entry.id   AF-A0A382GCU1-F1
#
_cell.length_a   1.000
_cell.length_b   1.000
_cell.length_c   1.000
_cell.angle_alpha   90.00
_cell.angle_beta   90.00
_cell.angle_gamma   90.00
#
_symmetry.space_group_name_H-M   'P 1'
#
loop_
_entity.id
_entity.type
_entity.pdbx_description
1 polymer ?
#
loop_
_entity_poly.entity_id
_entity_poly.type
_entity_poly.pdbx_seq_one_letter_code
_entity_poly.pdbx_strand_id
1 'polypeptide(L)'
;MDPITLEVVTEGLISVVREMRATVFLTARSVAIYEARDFSCGLFDAKGQVVAQSEDIGSHVVPLPWSVESSLKLFGDNLSPGDVIVMNDPYLGGTHLNDVTLIYPVFHEGKLVFFPAVREHWADVGGAVPGSMSGSASEIYQEGIRIPPVKLVEKGEINQAAMEILLSNMRVRDERIGDFNSGLAACRTAERRLRELIKRYDIDVL
;
A
#
# COMPACT_ATOMS: atom_id res chain seq x y z
N MET A 1 -4.43 -18.00 23.95
CA MET A 1 -3.03 -17.53 23.91
C MET A 1 -2.69 -16.93 25.25
N ASP A 2 -1.51 -17.23 25.82
CA ASP A 2 -1.07 -16.61 27.07
C ASP A 2 -0.66 -15.13 26.84
N PRO A 3 -0.68 -14.27 27.87
CA PRO A 3 -0.39 -12.85 27.70
C PRO A 3 1.01 -12.53 27.18
N ILE A 4 2.01 -13.39 27.48
CA ILE A 4 3.39 -13.16 27.03
C ILE A 4 3.48 -13.42 25.53
N THR A 5 2.92 -14.54 25.06
CA THR A 5 2.89 -14.84 23.62
C THR A 5 2.09 -13.80 22.84
N LEU A 6 0.95 -13.35 23.36
CA LEU A 6 0.15 -12.27 22.75
C LEU A 6 0.99 -11.00 22.54
N GLU A 7 1.70 -10.56 23.58
CA GLU A 7 2.50 -9.34 23.51
C GLU A 7 3.66 -9.49 22.52
N VAL A 8 4.34 -10.63 22.52
CA VAL A 8 5.46 -10.89 21.61
C VAL A 8 5.00 -10.96 20.16
N VAL A 9 3.84 -11.56 19.88
CA VAL A 9 3.25 -11.60 18.54
C VAL A 9 2.81 -10.21 18.10
N THR A 10 2.12 -9.47 18.97
CA THR A 10 1.65 -8.10 18.69
C THR A 10 2.82 -7.19 18.32
N GLU A 11 3.86 -7.17 19.15
CA GLU A 11 5.05 -6.37 18.89
C GLU A 11 5.83 -6.88 17.66
N GLY A 12 5.79 -8.19 17.40
CA GLY A 12 6.33 -8.78 16.17
C GLY A 12 5.67 -8.21 14.92
N LEU A 13 4.32 -8.16 14.88
CA LEU A 13 3.56 -7.59 13.77
C LEU A 13 3.76 -6.08 13.64
N ILE A 14 3.81 -5.34 14.76
CA ILE A 14 4.15 -3.90 14.77
C ILE A 14 5.57 -3.68 14.23
N SER A 15 6.52 -4.53 14.58
CA SER A 15 7.90 -4.48 14.04
C SER A 15 7.91 -4.71 12.53
N VAL A 16 7.04 -5.56 11.99
CA VAL A 16 6.90 -5.71 10.53
C VAL A 16 6.55 -4.37 9.89
N VAL A 17 5.55 -3.66 10.43
CA VAL A 17 5.13 -2.35 9.92
C VAL A 17 6.25 -1.31 10.05
N ARG A 18 7.01 -1.31 11.15
CA ARG A 18 8.17 -0.42 11.32
C ARG A 18 9.28 -0.70 10.29
N GLU A 19 9.52 -1.96 9.95
CA GLU A 19 10.48 -2.34 8.91
C GLU A 19 10.00 -1.99 7.50
N MET A 20 8.69 -2.08 7.23
CA MET A 20 8.10 -1.54 6.00
C MET A 20 8.40 -0.05 5.87
N ARG A 21 8.15 0.73 6.94
CA ARG A 21 8.38 2.17 6.93
C ARG A 21 9.84 2.53 6.72
N ALA A 22 10.74 1.83 7.40
CA ALA A 22 12.18 2.00 7.20
C ALA A 22 12.58 1.73 5.74
N THR A 23 11.97 0.71 5.10
CA THR A 23 12.20 0.40 3.68
C THR A 23 11.73 1.54 2.78
N VAL A 24 10.50 2.04 2.98
CA VAL A 24 9.96 3.16 2.18
C VAL A 24 10.86 4.39 2.32
N PHE A 25 11.14 4.79 3.56
CA PHE A 25 11.98 5.95 3.84
C PHE A 25 13.34 5.88 3.12
N LEU A 26 14.03 4.74 3.21
CA LEU A 26 15.40 4.62 2.69
C LEU A 26 15.48 4.47 1.16
N THR A 27 14.36 4.17 0.49
CA THR A 27 14.36 3.81 -0.94
C THR A 27 13.51 4.70 -1.82
N ALA A 28 12.64 5.53 -1.23
CA ALA A 28 11.82 6.48 -1.97
C ALA A 28 12.66 7.53 -2.72
N ARG A 29 12.06 8.09 -3.78
CA ARG A 29 12.72 9.09 -4.64
C ARG A 29 12.15 10.48 -4.44
N SER A 30 10.89 10.62 -4.05
CA SER A 30 10.27 11.93 -3.83
C SER A 30 10.59 12.53 -2.47
N VAL A 31 10.82 13.85 -2.47
CA VAL A 31 10.98 14.65 -1.25
C VAL A 31 9.78 14.53 -0.31
N ALA A 32 8.58 14.33 -0.87
CA ALA A 32 7.34 14.11 -0.09
C ALA A 32 7.48 12.90 0.84
N ILE A 33 8.16 11.84 0.38
CA ILE A 33 8.27 10.58 1.13
C ILE A 33 9.58 10.54 1.93
N TYR A 34 10.74 10.72 1.29
CA TYR A 34 12.03 10.53 1.97
C TYR A 34 12.42 11.69 2.90
N GLU A 35 11.85 12.88 2.74
CA GLU A 35 12.12 14.02 3.65
C GLU A 35 10.88 14.31 4.51
N ALA A 36 9.73 14.56 3.88
CA ALA A 36 8.50 14.96 4.57
C ALA A 36 7.73 13.80 5.24
N ARG A 37 8.12 12.53 5.00
CA ARG A 37 7.49 11.34 5.61
C ARG A 37 6.00 11.21 5.31
N ASP A 38 5.57 11.68 4.14
CA ASP A 38 4.17 11.65 3.73
C ASP A 38 3.77 10.28 3.16
N PHE A 39 3.78 9.28 4.04
CA PHE A 39 3.39 7.91 3.75
C PHE A 39 3.02 7.17 5.04
N SER A 40 2.21 6.13 4.90
CA SER A 40 1.82 5.25 6.00
C SER A 40 1.85 3.79 5.59
N CYS A 41 2.14 2.91 6.55
CA CYS A 41 2.13 1.46 6.35
C CYS A 41 1.09 0.82 7.27
N GLY A 42 0.42 -0.21 6.78
CA GLY A 42 -0.53 -1.00 7.57
C GLY A 42 -0.42 -2.47 7.24
N LEU A 43 -0.74 -3.30 8.22
CA LEU A 43 -0.87 -4.73 8.05
C LEU A 43 -2.32 -5.12 8.38
N PHE A 44 -2.89 -5.94 7.50
CA PHE A 44 -4.27 -6.39 7.59
C PHE A 44 -4.34 -7.92 7.55
N ASP A 45 -5.34 -8.50 8.21
CA ASP A 45 -5.62 -9.93 8.12
C ASP A 45 -6.27 -10.31 6.76
N ALA A 46 -6.50 -11.61 6.55
CA ALA A 46 -7.16 -12.13 5.36
C ALA A 46 -8.60 -11.59 5.13
N LYS A 47 -9.23 -11.00 6.15
CA LYS A 47 -10.56 -10.37 6.08
C LYS A 47 -10.49 -8.85 5.89
N GLY A 48 -9.29 -8.29 5.73
CA GLY A 48 -9.08 -6.85 5.56
C GLY A 48 -9.22 -6.05 6.85
N GLN A 49 -9.16 -6.67 8.02
CA GLN A 49 -9.14 -5.97 9.30
C GLN A 49 -7.71 -5.57 9.65
N VAL A 50 -7.53 -4.37 10.21
CA VAL A 50 -6.22 -3.90 10.67
C VAL A 50 -5.72 -4.78 11.81
N VAL A 51 -4.50 -5.32 11.68
CA VAL A 51 -3.84 -6.08 12.75
C VAL A 51 -2.64 -5.34 13.33
N ALA A 52 -1.96 -4.52 12.54
CA ALA A 52 -0.87 -3.67 13.02
C ALA A 52 -0.74 -2.40 12.18
N GLN A 53 -0.41 -1.32 12.87
CA GLN A 53 -0.09 0.00 12.31
C GLN A 53 1.05 0.60 13.13
N SER A 54 1.67 1.67 12.64
CA SER A 54 2.65 2.42 13.40
C SER A 54 2.20 3.86 13.65
N GLU A 55 3.08 4.69 14.21
CA GLU A 55 2.88 6.13 14.32
C GLU A 55 2.92 6.76 12.91
N ASP A 56 1.73 6.88 12.34
CA ASP A 56 1.47 7.23 10.95
C ASP A 56 0.45 8.37 10.84
N ILE A 57 0.29 8.89 9.62
CA ILE A 57 -0.60 10.02 9.36
C ILE A 57 -2.06 9.56 9.48
N GLY A 58 -2.83 10.23 10.35
CA GLY A 58 -4.23 9.88 10.65
C GLY A 58 -5.13 9.83 9.42
N SER A 59 -4.96 10.77 8.49
CA SER A 59 -5.70 10.78 7.22
C SER A 59 -5.39 9.55 6.37
N HIS A 60 -4.21 8.94 6.46
CA HIS A 60 -3.90 7.72 5.72
C HIS A 60 -4.49 6.48 6.39
N VAL A 61 -4.24 6.30 7.68
CA VAL A 61 -4.50 5.03 8.37
C VAL A 61 -5.97 4.77 8.65
N VAL A 62 -6.77 5.83 8.83
CA VAL A 62 -8.22 5.71 9.07
C VAL A 62 -8.96 5.15 7.85
N PRO A 63 -8.71 5.63 6.61
CA PRO A 63 -9.38 5.12 5.42
C PRO A 63 -8.69 3.97 4.69
N LEU A 64 -7.45 3.62 5.06
CA LEU A 64 -6.75 2.47 4.50
C LEU A 64 -7.54 1.15 4.57
N PRO A 65 -8.30 0.82 5.64
CA PRO A 65 -9.14 -0.38 5.68
C PRO A 65 -10.19 -0.43 4.57
N TRP A 66 -10.79 0.71 4.20
CA TRP A 66 -11.77 0.75 3.09
C TRP A 66 -11.11 0.50 1.74
N SER A 67 -9.83 0.87 1.57
CA SER A 67 -9.07 0.55 0.35
C SER A 67 -8.82 -0.96 0.21
N VAL A 68 -8.45 -1.60 1.32
CA VAL A 68 -8.26 -3.06 1.39
C VAL A 68 -9.59 -3.77 1.18
N GLU A 69 -10.66 -3.34 1.84
CA GLU A 69 -12.00 -3.90 1.69
C GLU A 69 -12.52 -3.79 0.26
N SER A 70 -12.37 -2.62 -0.38
CA SER A 70 -12.81 -2.39 -1.77
C SER A 70 -12.04 -3.28 -2.75
N SER A 71 -10.74 -3.47 -2.50
CA SER A 71 -9.89 -4.36 -3.30
C SER A 71 -10.29 -5.84 -3.13
N LEU A 72 -10.55 -6.27 -1.90
CA LEU A 72 -11.05 -7.61 -1.58
C LEU A 72 -12.39 -7.89 -2.22
N LYS A 73 -13.33 -6.94 -2.15
CA LYS A 73 -14.65 -7.05 -2.79
C LYS A 73 -14.55 -7.22 -4.31
N LEU A 74 -13.59 -6.54 -4.95
CA LEU A 74 -13.44 -6.59 -6.40
C LEU A 74 -12.75 -7.86 -6.87
N PHE A 75 -11.64 -8.25 -6.24
CA PHE A 75 -10.80 -9.34 -6.72
C PHE A 75 -11.13 -10.69 -6.07
N GLY A 76 -11.54 -10.73 -4.80
CA GLY A 76 -11.91 -11.95 -4.08
C GLY A 76 -10.92 -13.10 -4.31
N ASP A 77 -11.46 -14.23 -4.79
CA ASP A 77 -10.70 -15.45 -5.09
C ASP A 77 -9.75 -15.34 -6.30
N ASN A 78 -9.81 -14.24 -7.05
CA ASN A 78 -8.91 -14.00 -8.18
C ASN A 78 -7.55 -13.44 -7.74
N LEU A 79 -7.23 -13.38 -6.45
CA LEU A 79 -5.90 -12.96 -5.98
C LEU A 79 -4.89 -14.11 -6.08
N SER A 80 -3.66 -13.79 -6.45
CA SER A 80 -2.55 -14.74 -6.55
C SER A 80 -1.29 -14.22 -5.85
N PRO A 81 -0.39 -15.11 -5.39
CA PRO A 81 0.92 -14.70 -4.91
C PRO A 81 1.66 -13.84 -5.94
N GLY A 82 2.22 -12.72 -5.50
CA GLY A 82 2.94 -11.77 -6.36
C GLY A 82 2.05 -10.74 -7.07
N ASP A 83 0.74 -10.77 -6.86
CA ASP A 83 -0.13 -9.67 -7.27
C ASP A 83 0.17 -8.40 -6.45
N VAL A 84 -0.03 -7.23 -7.05
CA VAL A 84 0.04 -5.93 -6.37
C VAL A 84 -1.09 -5.06 -6.90
N ILE A 85 -1.97 -4.63 -6.00
CA ILE A 85 -3.09 -3.76 -6.33
C ILE A 85 -2.67 -2.32 -6.05
N VAL A 86 -3.00 -1.41 -6.96
CA VAL A 86 -2.79 0.03 -6.81
C VAL A 86 -4.12 0.76 -6.92
N MET A 87 -4.34 1.75 -6.04
CA MET A 87 -5.52 2.61 -6.08
C MET A 87 -5.31 3.96 -5.38
N ASN A 88 -6.10 4.96 -5.73
CA ASN A 88 -6.20 6.24 -5.01
C ASN A 88 -7.65 6.77 -4.94
N ASP A 89 -8.63 6.05 -5.50
CA ASP A 89 -10.00 6.56 -5.65
C ASP A 89 -10.62 6.91 -4.29
N PRO A 90 -10.95 8.19 -4.02
CA PRO A 90 -11.47 8.62 -2.73
C PRO A 90 -12.85 8.04 -2.41
N TYR A 91 -13.60 7.62 -3.42
CA TYR A 91 -14.89 6.96 -3.23
C TYR A 91 -14.75 5.49 -2.80
N LEU A 92 -13.53 4.94 -2.81
CA LEU A 92 -13.20 3.56 -2.46
C LEU A 92 -12.17 3.46 -1.33
N GLY A 93 -11.98 4.52 -0.54
CA GLY A 93 -11.05 4.54 0.60
C GLY A 93 -9.75 5.29 0.34
N GLY A 94 -9.56 5.90 -0.83
CA GLY A 94 -8.56 6.95 -1.01
C GLY A 94 -8.88 8.19 -0.15
N THR A 95 -7.89 9.06 0.03
CA THR A 95 -8.02 10.33 0.76
C THR A 95 -8.14 11.48 -0.22
N HIS A 96 -7.13 11.63 -1.06
CA HIS A 96 -7.13 12.44 -2.27
C HIS A 96 -6.26 11.73 -3.31
N LEU A 97 -6.24 12.23 -4.55
CA LEU A 97 -5.66 11.46 -5.66
C LEU A 97 -4.14 11.24 -5.53
N ASN A 98 -3.42 12.05 -4.78
CA ASN A 98 -1.98 11.87 -4.61
C ASN A 98 -1.61 10.76 -3.62
N ASP A 99 -2.55 10.38 -2.75
CA ASP A 99 -2.33 9.32 -1.79
C ASP A 99 -2.58 7.96 -2.45
N VAL A 100 -1.55 7.45 -3.12
CA VAL A 100 -1.58 6.20 -3.87
C VAL A 100 -1.30 5.03 -2.93
N THR A 101 -2.23 4.08 -2.89
CA THR A 101 -2.16 2.90 -2.03
C THR A 101 -1.75 1.67 -2.82
N LEU A 102 -0.70 0.99 -2.37
CA LEU A 102 -0.30 -0.34 -2.78
C LEU A 102 -0.83 -1.36 -1.78
N ILE A 103 -1.48 -2.42 -2.26
CA ILE A 103 -2.00 -3.53 -1.45
C ILE A 103 -1.41 -4.83 -1.98
N TYR A 104 -0.80 -5.61 -1.08
CA TYR A 104 -0.02 -6.78 -1.42
C TYR A 104 -0.59 -8.03 -0.75
N PRO A 105 -1.28 -8.95 -1.45
CA PRO A 105 -1.75 -10.19 -0.84
C PRO A 105 -0.58 -11.14 -0.51
N VAL A 106 -0.48 -11.56 0.76
CA VAL A 106 0.48 -12.56 1.23
C VAL A 106 -0.20 -13.90 1.43
N PHE A 107 0.41 -14.95 0.88
CA PHE A 107 -0.12 -16.32 0.94
C PHE A 107 0.78 -17.26 1.74
N HIS A 108 0.14 -18.14 2.51
CA HIS A 108 0.75 -19.28 3.20
C HIS A 108 -0.04 -20.55 2.84
N GLU A 109 0.65 -21.59 2.37
CA GLU A 109 0.04 -22.87 1.96
C GLU A 109 -1.17 -22.72 1.01
N GLY A 110 -1.06 -21.79 0.06
CA GLY A 110 -2.12 -21.51 -0.92
C GLY A 110 -3.30 -20.72 -0.39
N LYS A 111 -3.28 -20.29 0.88
CA LYS A 111 -4.32 -19.45 1.50
C LYS A 111 -3.80 -18.03 1.69
N LEU A 112 -4.64 -17.06 1.40
CA LEU A 112 -4.41 -15.67 1.73
C LEU A 112 -4.43 -15.51 3.26
N VAL A 113 -3.39 -14.89 3.83
CA VAL A 113 -3.22 -14.75 5.28
C VAL A 113 -3.13 -13.30 5.75
N PHE A 114 -2.46 -12.43 4.96
CA PHE A 114 -2.26 -11.04 5.31
C PHE A 114 -2.28 -10.14 4.07
N PHE A 115 -2.53 -8.85 4.29
CA PHE A 115 -2.25 -7.77 3.34
C PHE A 115 -1.37 -6.70 3.98
N PRO A 116 -0.08 -6.63 3.64
CA PRO A 116 0.67 -5.39 3.77
C PRO A 116 0.09 -4.35 2.80
N ALA A 117 -0.12 -3.14 3.29
CA ALA A 117 -0.49 -1.99 2.48
C ALA A 117 0.42 -0.81 2.79
N VAL A 118 0.76 -0.06 1.74
CA VAL A 118 1.54 1.18 1.82
C VAL A 118 0.76 2.26 1.10
N ARG A 119 0.51 3.38 1.77
CA ARG A 119 -0.04 4.59 1.15
C ARG A 119 1.06 5.62 1.08
N GLU A 120 1.33 6.11 -0.11
CA GLU A 120 2.40 7.07 -0.40
C GLU A 120 1.81 8.31 -1.06
N HIS A 121 2.30 9.48 -0.66
CA HIS A 121 1.96 10.72 -1.33
C HIS A 121 2.82 10.91 -2.59
N TRP A 122 2.24 10.63 -3.74
CA TRP A 122 2.86 10.91 -5.03
C TRP A 122 2.65 12.38 -5.37
N ALA A 123 3.75 13.15 -5.40
CA ALA A 123 3.72 14.61 -5.51
C ALA A 123 2.95 15.16 -6.72
N ASP A 124 2.72 14.36 -7.77
CA ASP A 124 1.91 14.71 -8.92
C ASP A 124 1.21 13.46 -9.49
N VAL A 125 -0.08 13.59 -9.78
CA VAL A 125 -0.90 12.54 -10.41
C VAL A 125 -1.61 13.03 -11.68
N GLY A 126 -1.09 14.09 -12.33
CA GLY A 126 -1.62 14.55 -13.61
C GLY A 126 -2.74 15.59 -13.57
N GLY A 127 -2.90 16.30 -12.45
CA GLY A 127 -3.91 17.36 -12.33
C GLY A 127 -3.64 18.58 -13.21
N ALA A 128 -4.59 19.51 -13.23
CA ALA A 128 -4.57 20.73 -14.05
C ALA A 128 -3.34 21.62 -13.82
N VAL A 129 -2.72 21.55 -12.64
CA VAL A 129 -1.49 22.27 -12.30
C VAL A 129 -0.41 21.28 -11.86
N PRO A 130 0.89 21.63 -12.01
CA PRO A 130 1.96 20.83 -11.43
C PRO A 130 1.85 20.76 -9.90
N GLY A 131 2.00 19.55 -9.35
CA GLY A 131 1.97 19.30 -7.91
C GLY A 131 0.71 18.60 -7.45
N SER A 132 0.49 18.66 -6.14
CA SER A 132 -0.49 17.80 -5.46
C SER A 132 -1.94 18.25 -5.70
N MET A 133 -2.27 19.48 -5.32
CA MET A 133 -3.66 19.97 -5.35
C MET A 133 -3.77 21.29 -6.11
N SER A 134 -4.81 21.40 -6.96
CA SER A 134 -5.17 22.64 -7.63
C SER A 134 -6.18 23.42 -6.77
N GLY A 135 -5.83 24.65 -6.39
CA GLY A 135 -6.76 25.54 -5.67
C GLY A 135 -7.96 26.02 -6.50
N SER A 136 -7.96 25.78 -7.81
CA SER A 136 -9.05 26.15 -8.72
C SER A 136 -9.85 24.95 -9.24
N ALA A 137 -9.55 23.73 -8.79
CA ALA A 137 -10.32 22.56 -9.21
C ALA A 137 -11.74 22.64 -8.64
N SER A 138 -12.74 22.45 -9.52
CA SER A 138 -14.16 22.41 -9.15
C SER A 138 -14.77 21.01 -9.22
N GLU A 139 -14.05 20.07 -9.82
CA GLU A 139 -14.46 18.68 -10.00
C GLU A 139 -13.25 17.76 -9.95
N ILE A 140 -13.45 16.53 -9.47
CA ILE A 140 -12.37 15.54 -9.29
C ILE A 140 -11.60 15.22 -10.59
N TYR A 141 -12.24 15.35 -11.74
CA TYR A 141 -11.61 15.09 -13.04
C TYR A 141 -10.50 16.10 -13.39
N GLN A 142 -10.46 17.25 -12.72
CA GLN A 142 -9.42 18.26 -12.87
C GLN A 142 -8.22 18.02 -11.94
N GLU A 143 -8.35 17.11 -10.97
CA GLU A 143 -7.35 16.86 -9.93
C GLU A 143 -6.31 15.80 -10.34
N GLY A 144 -6.55 15.08 -11.44
CA GLY A 144 -5.60 14.13 -12.01
C GLY A 144 -6.21 12.75 -12.20
N ILE A 145 -5.35 11.74 -12.34
CA ILE A 145 -5.79 10.38 -12.60
C ILE A 145 -6.37 9.74 -11.34
N ARG A 146 -7.63 9.34 -11.45
CA ARG A 146 -8.30 8.52 -10.46
C ARG A 146 -8.12 7.05 -10.79
N ILE A 147 -7.45 6.33 -9.91
CA ILE A 147 -7.04 4.93 -10.03
C ILE A 147 -8.02 4.10 -9.19
N PRO A 148 -8.96 3.38 -9.82
CA PRO A 148 -9.74 2.36 -9.11
C PRO A 148 -8.80 1.19 -8.71
N PRO A 149 -9.24 0.24 -7.86
CA PRO A 149 -8.44 -0.95 -7.58
C PRO A 149 -8.07 -1.69 -8.87
N VAL A 150 -6.78 -1.68 -9.20
CA VAL A 150 -6.21 -2.33 -10.39
C VAL A 150 -5.01 -3.15 -9.96
N LYS A 151 -4.90 -4.39 -10.46
CA LYS A 151 -3.65 -5.16 -10.36
C LYS A 151 -2.60 -4.55 -11.28
N LEU A 152 -1.70 -3.74 -10.72
CA LEU A 152 -0.59 -3.16 -11.46
C LEU A 152 0.57 -4.17 -11.62
N VAL A 153 0.63 -5.17 -10.74
CA VAL A 153 1.46 -6.37 -10.90
C VAL A 153 0.54 -7.57 -10.79
N GLU A 154 0.69 -8.52 -11.69
CA GLU A 154 -0.06 -9.77 -11.69
C GLU A 154 0.93 -10.94 -11.71
N LYS A 155 0.90 -11.76 -10.67
CA LYS A 155 1.78 -12.92 -10.48
C LYS A 155 3.27 -12.59 -10.64
N GLY A 156 3.68 -11.43 -10.14
CA GLY A 156 5.05 -10.93 -10.19
C GLY A 156 5.43 -10.16 -11.46
N GLU A 157 4.56 -10.11 -12.47
CA GLU A 157 4.79 -9.39 -13.72
C GLU A 157 4.06 -8.04 -13.72
N ILE A 158 4.78 -6.96 -14.02
CA ILE A 158 4.17 -5.62 -14.11
C ILE A 158 3.24 -5.56 -15.31
N ASN A 159 2.01 -5.08 -15.10
CA ASN A 159 1.11 -4.71 -16.18
C ASN A 159 1.63 -3.43 -16.86
N GLN A 160 2.51 -3.61 -17.84
CA GLN A 160 3.18 -2.49 -18.51
C GLN A 160 2.16 -1.52 -19.14
N ALA A 161 1.07 -2.02 -19.72
CA ALA A 161 0.05 -1.16 -20.32
C ALA A 161 -0.62 -0.24 -19.29
N ALA A 162 -1.01 -0.79 -18.14
CA ALA A 162 -1.58 0.01 -17.05
C ALA A 162 -0.56 1.02 -16.50
N MET A 163 0.68 0.58 -16.27
CA MET A 163 1.77 1.44 -15.81
C MET A 163 2.03 2.60 -16.79
N GLU A 164 2.09 2.33 -18.10
CA GLU A 164 2.27 3.39 -19.10
C GLU A 164 1.11 4.37 -19.15
N ILE A 165 -0.14 3.91 -19.00
CA ILE A 165 -1.30 4.79 -18.94
C ILE A 165 -1.20 5.73 -17.72
N LEU A 166 -0.83 5.21 -16.55
CA LEU A 166 -0.63 6.03 -15.35
C LEU A 166 0.48 7.06 -15.59
N LEU A 167 1.68 6.58 -15.92
CA LEU A 167 2.87 7.42 -16.03
C LEU A 167 2.82 8.44 -17.17
N SER A 168 2.05 8.17 -18.24
CA SER A 168 1.86 9.15 -19.33
C SER A 168 1.00 10.34 -18.92
N ASN A 169 0.21 10.19 -17.86
CA ASN A 169 -0.61 11.26 -17.31
C ASN A 169 0.05 11.97 -16.13
N MET A 170 1.15 11.45 -15.58
CA MET A 170 1.81 12.01 -14.40
C MET A 170 3.06 12.78 -14.77
N ARG A 171 3.36 13.85 -14.03
CA ARG A 171 4.65 14.53 -14.13
C ARG A 171 5.72 13.72 -13.41
N VAL A 172 6.99 13.99 -13.71
CA VAL A 172 8.15 13.45 -12.96
C VAL A 172 8.13 11.91 -12.87
N ARG A 173 8.03 11.27 -14.05
CA ARG A 173 7.88 9.82 -14.26
C ARG A 173 8.86 8.96 -13.47
N ASP A 174 10.15 9.27 -13.53
CA ASP A 174 11.20 8.46 -12.89
C ASP A 174 11.04 8.44 -11.36
N GLU A 175 10.53 9.53 -10.79
CA GLU A 175 10.23 9.62 -9.37
C GLU A 175 9.03 8.74 -9.01
N ARG A 176 7.96 8.71 -9.82
CA ARG A 176 6.80 7.80 -9.59
C ARG A 176 7.19 6.33 -9.66
N ILE A 177 8.03 5.96 -10.63
CA ILE A 177 8.57 4.60 -10.73
C ILE A 177 9.39 4.28 -9.48
N GLY A 178 10.20 5.22 -9.01
CA GLY A 178 10.99 5.10 -7.80
C GLY A 178 10.15 4.86 -6.55
N ASP A 179 9.12 5.69 -6.34
CA ASP A 179 8.21 5.61 -5.20
C ASP A 179 7.39 4.31 -5.25
N PHE A 180 6.82 3.95 -6.41
CA PHE A 180 6.17 2.65 -6.60
C PHE A 180 7.07 1.47 -6.21
N ASN A 181 8.34 1.49 -6.65
CA ASN A 181 9.30 0.44 -6.31
C ASN A 181 9.64 0.42 -4.82
N SER A 182 9.68 1.58 -4.16
CA SER A 182 9.86 1.74 -2.72
C SER A 182 8.71 1.08 -1.94
N GLY A 183 7.46 1.42 -2.27
CA GLY A 183 6.28 0.80 -1.65
C GLY A 183 6.20 -0.71 -1.91
N LEU A 184 6.52 -1.15 -3.12
CA LEU A 184 6.60 -2.58 -3.45
C LEU A 184 7.69 -3.29 -2.63
N ALA A 185 8.87 -2.67 -2.48
CA ALA A 185 9.95 -3.22 -1.65
C ALA A 185 9.53 -3.33 -0.18
N ALA A 186 8.79 -2.36 0.34
CA ALA A 186 8.26 -2.41 1.70
C ALA A 186 7.24 -3.56 1.88
N CYS A 187 6.32 -3.76 0.94
CA CYS A 187 5.42 -4.91 0.96
C CYS A 187 6.16 -6.26 0.92
N ARG A 188 7.23 -6.36 0.11
CA ARG A 188 8.10 -7.56 0.07
C ARG A 188 8.88 -7.76 1.38
N THR A 189 9.32 -6.69 2.03
CA THR A 189 9.89 -6.75 3.38
C THR A 189 8.88 -7.35 4.36
N ALA A 190 7.62 -6.90 4.31
CA ALA A 190 6.57 -7.45 5.15
C ALA A 190 6.32 -8.94 4.89
N GLU A 191 6.19 -9.35 3.63
CA GLU A 191 6.02 -10.76 3.28
C GLU A 191 7.14 -11.63 3.89
N ARG A 192 8.40 -11.22 3.75
CA ARG A 192 9.54 -11.94 4.32
C ARG A 192 9.42 -12.09 5.84
N ARG A 193 9.12 -11.00 6.54
CA ARG A 193 9.02 -10.99 8.01
C ARG A 193 7.82 -11.77 8.52
N LEU A 194 6.69 -11.72 7.83
CA LEU A 194 5.53 -12.55 8.13
C LEU A 194 5.84 -14.03 7.97
N ARG A 195 6.57 -14.44 6.92
CA ARG A 195 7.01 -15.83 6.75
C ARG A 195 7.92 -16.29 7.89
N GLU A 196 8.78 -15.42 8.40
CA GLU A 196 9.63 -15.72 9.56
C GLU A 196 8.81 -15.88 10.86
N LEU A 197 7.81 -15.01 11.06
CA LEU A 197 6.89 -15.12 12.21
C LEU A 197 6.04 -16.39 12.13
N ILE A 198 5.47 -16.71 10.96
CA ILE A 198 4.67 -17.93 10.74
C ILE A 198 5.54 -19.17 11.03
N LYS A 199 6.78 -19.20 10.57
CA LYS A 199 7.70 -20.31 10.86
C LYS A 199 7.98 -20.50 12.36
N ARG A 200 7.91 -19.42 13.14
CA ARG A 200 8.23 -19.44 14.58
C ARG A 200 7.02 -19.74 15.47
N TYR A 201 5.85 -19.23 15.09
CA TYR A 201 4.65 -19.26 15.94
C TYR A 201 3.47 -20.03 15.35
N ASP A 202 3.55 -20.48 14.10
CA ASP A 202 2.43 -20.99 13.31
C ASP A 202 1.45 -19.88 12.87
N ILE A 203 0.71 -20.11 11.78
CA ILE A 203 -0.28 -19.17 11.27
C ILE A 203 -1.52 -19.11 12.19
N ASP A 204 -1.87 -20.20 12.86
CA ASP A 204 -3.05 -20.24 13.75
C ASP A 204 -2.88 -19.37 15.02
N VAL A 205 -1.64 -18.94 15.31
CA VAL A 205 -1.31 -18.06 16.44
C VAL A 205 -1.26 -16.59 16.04
N LEU A 206 -0.97 -16.29 14.77
CA LEU A 206 -0.83 -14.93 14.22
C LEU A 206 -2.17 -14.32 13.80
#